data_AF-A0A2N1K0Q7-F1
#
_entry.id   AF-A0A2N1K0Q7-F1
#
_cell.length_a   1.000
_cell.length_b   1.000
_cell.length_c   1.000
_cell.angle_alpha   90.00
_cell.angle_beta   90.00
_cell.angle_gamma   90.00
#
_symmetry.space_group_name_H-M   'P 1'
#
loop_
_entity.id
_entity.type
_entity.pdbx_description
1 polymer ?
#
loop_
_entity_poly.entity_id
_entity_poly.type
_entity_poly.pdbx_seq_one_letter_code
_entity_poly.pdbx_strand_id
1 'polypeptide(L)'
;MDFIKKIICCFFIVTVSLGIFASVGSASAVKYVKSWGSELDSSKLLRTPVAMERDVKGFLYVVDMGNNRILKIDKNGEVVDAIGTLGEGPGQFNMPFFICVR
;
A
#
# COMPACT_ATOMS: atom_id res chain seq x y z
N MET A 1 59.87 -27.66 3.64
CA MET A 1 58.40 -27.63 3.87
C MET A 1 57.85 -26.24 4.20
N ASP A 2 58.72 -25.25 4.46
CA ASP A 2 58.31 -23.92 4.93
C ASP A 2 57.96 -22.92 3.81
N PHE A 3 58.43 -23.17 2.59
CA PHE A 3 58.15 -22.33 1.42
C PHE A 3 56.70 -22.49 0.92
N ILE A 4 56.18 -23.73 0.92
CA ILE A 4 54.81 -24.05 0.52
C ILE A 4 53.78 -23.53 1.55
N LYS A 5 54.13 -23.55 2.85
CA LYS A 5 53.28 -22.99 3.93
C LYS A 5 53.11 -21.47 3.82
N LYS A 6 54.12 -20.74 3.33
CA LYS A 6 54.04 -19.27 3.13
C LYS A 6 53.18 -18.88 1.93
N ILE A 7 53.18 -19.67 0.85
CA ILE A 7 52.36 -19.44 -0.35
C ILE A 7 50.86 -19.67 -0.05
N ILE A 8 50.54 -20.70 0.75
CA ILE A 8 49.16 -21.01 1.14
C ILE A 8 48.58 -19.91 2.07
N CYS A 9 49.42 -19.28 2.90
CA CYS A 9 49.00 -18.19 3.78
C CYS A 9 48.68 -16.89 3.01
N CYS A 10 49.43 -16.58 1.94
CA CYS A 10 49.14 -15.42 1.09
C CYS A 10 47.90 -15.62 0.22
N PHE A 11 47.58 -16.85 -0.18
CA PHE A 11 46.36 -17.15 -0.94
C PHE A 11 45.07 -17.09 -0.11
N PHE A 12 45.15 -17.29 1.21
CA PHE A 12 44.01 -17.13 2.13
C PHE A 12 43.70 -15.67 2.48
N ILE A 13 44.68 -14.76 2.35
CA ILE A 13 44.53 -13.34 2.70
C ILE A 13 43.92 -12.53 1.53
N VAL A 14 44.07 -12.98 0.27
CA VAL A 14 43.54 -12.25 -0.90
C VAL A 14 42.05 -12.53 -1.15
N THR A 15 41.46 -13.59 -0.60
CA THR A 15 40.02 -13.85 -0.76
C THR A 15 39.13 -13.09 0.23
N VAL A 16 39.70 -12.43 1.24
CA VAL A 16 38.92 -11.69 2.25
C VAL A 16 38.60 -10.25 1.80
N SER A 17 39.20 -9.74 0.72
CA SER A 17 39.06 -8.34 0.27
C SER A 17 38.06 -8.09 -0.88
N LEU A 18 37.31 -9.09 -1.34
CA LEU A 18 36.30 -8.92 -2.41
C LEU A 18 34.88 -9.36 -2.01
N GLY A 19 34.60 -9.41 -0.71
CA GLY A 19 33.36 -9.95 -0.16
C GLY A 19 32.51 -8.98 0.64
N ILE A 20 32.53 -7.67 0.35
CA ILE A 20 31.49 -6.75 0.85
C ILE A 20 30.69 -6.26 -0.35
N PHE A 21 29.86 -7.14 -0.89
CA PHE A 21 28.64 -6.65 -1.52
C PHE A 21 27.69 -6.35 -0.38
N ALA A 22 27.66 -5.09 0.05
CA ALA A 22 26.48 -4.59 0.72
C ALA A 22 25.30 -4.94 -0.20
N SER A 23 24.38 -5.80 0.27
CA SER A 23 23.12 -5.96 -0.44
C SER A 23 22.48 -4.59 -0.41
N VAL A 24 22.58 -3.86 -1.53
CA VAL A 24 21.79 -2.66 -1.72
C VAL A 24 20.37 -3.18 -1.61
N GLY A 25 19.72 -2.92 -0.47
CA GLY A 25 18.33 -3.27 -0.28
C GLY A 25 17.60 -2.65 -1.45
N SER A 26 17.11 -3.49 -2.37
CA SER A 26 16.36 -3.00 -3.51
C SER A 26 15.22 -2.20 -2.92
N ALA A 27 15.24 -0.88 -3.13
CA ALA A 27 14.10 -0.05 -2.81
C ALA A 27 12.95 -0.71 -3.55
N SER A 28 12.02 -1.31 -2.80
CA SER A 28 10.89 -2.02 -3.39
C SER A 28 10.16 -1.00 -4.24
N ALA A 29 10.35 -1.08 -5.55
CA ALA A 29 9.66 -0.21 -6.47
C ALA A 29 8.18 -0.39 -6.20
N VAL A 30 7.45 0.73 -6.10
CA VAL A 30 6.00 0.67 -5.94
C VAL A 30 5.45 -0.15 -7.10
N LYS A 31 5.00 -1.36 -6.80
CA LYS A 31 4.42 -2.27 -7.79
C LYS A 31 2.93 -1.99 -7.82
N TYR A 32 2.43 -1.52 -8.95
CA TYR A 32 0.99 -1.50 -9.18
C TYR A 32 0.44 -2.93 -9.08
N VAL A 33 -0.57 -3.13 -8.23
CA VAL A 33 -1.19 -4.43 -8.01
C VAL A 33 -2.54 -4.51 -8.73
N LYS A 34 -3.45 -3.56 -8.45
CA LYS A 34 -4.82 -3.53 -8.97
C LYS A 34 -5.43 -2.13 -8.76
N SER A 35 -6.45 -1.81 -9.54
CA SER A 35 -7.38 -0.69 -9.36
C SER A 35 -8.81 -1.20 -9.21
N TRP A 36 -9.66 -0.38 -8.61
CA TRP A 36 -11.10 -0.58 -8.45
C TRP A 36 -11.78 0.78 -8.51
N GLY A 37 -13.12 0.80 -8.59
CA GLY A 37 -13.90 2.02 -8.55
C GLY A 37 -14.13 2.69 -9.91
N SER A 38 -13.81 2.00 -11.01
CA SER A 38 -14.10 2.41 -12.39
C SER A 38 -15.06 1.46 -13.10
N GLU A 39 -15.70 0.56 -12.36
CA GLU A 39 -16.64 -0.42 -12.88
C GLU A 39 -17.93 0.26 -13.34
N LEU A 40 -18.64 -0.36 -14.30
CA LEU A 40 -19.93 0.13 -14.82
C LEU A 40 -21.06 0.08 -13.76
N ASP A 41 -20.82 -0.61 -12.65
CA ASP A 41 -21.71 -0.62 -11.51
C ASP A 41 -21.62 0.73 -10.77
N SER A 42 -22.69 1.51 -10.87
CA SER A 42 -22.82 2.82 -10.22
C SER A 42 -22.56 2.80 -8.70
N SER A 43 -22.80 1.66 -8.04
CA SER A 43 -22.52 1.51 -6.62
C SER A 43 -21.02 1.45 -6.32
N LYS A 44 -20.21 0.99 -7.27
CA LYS A 44 -18.75 0.87 -7.15
C LYS A 44 -18.02 2.07 -7.76
N LEU A 45 -18.63 2.77 -8.71
CA LEU A 45 -18.04 3.93 -9.38
C LEU A 45 -17.68 5.05 -8.38
N LEU A 46 -16.41 5.41 -8.32
CA LEU A 46 -15.91 6.54 -7.53
C LEU A 46 -16.09 7.86 -8.30
N ARG A 47 -16.48 8.91 -7.59
CA ARG A 47 -16.62 10.27 -8.12
C ARG A 47 -15.90 11.26 -7.21
N THR A 48 -14.73 11.71 -7.65
CA THR A 48 -13.88 12.65 -6.88
C THR A 48 -13.56 12.09 -5.48
N PRO A 49 -12.88 10.92 -5.38
CA PRO A 49 -12.41 10.44 -4.09
C PRO A 49 -11.32 11.37 -3.54
N VAL A 50 -11.43 11.78 -2.28
CA VAL A 50 -10.59 12.85 -1.69
C VAL A 50 -9.75 12.38 -0.51
N ALA A 51 -10.16 11.33 0.19
CA ALA A 51 -9.42 10.78 1.32
C ALA A 51 -9.65 9.27 1.44
N MET A 52 -8.70 8.58 2.08
CA MET A 52 -8.81 7.16 2.42
C MET A 52 -8.01 6.83 3.67
N GLU A 53 -8.48 5.84 4.44
CA GLU A 53 -7.78 5.32 5.61
C GLU A 53 -8.11 3.85 5.87
N ARG A 54 -7.21 3.13 6.52
CA ARG A 54 -7.35 1.69 6.78
C ARG A 54 -7.54 1.43 8.27
N ASP A 55 -8.48 0.56 8.62
CA ASP A 55 -8.68 0.12 10.00
C ASP A 55 -7.69 -1.01 10.40
N VAL A 56 -7.69 -1.37 11.68
CA VAL A 56 -6.85 -2.46 12.22
C VAL A 56 -7.19 -3.85 11.67
N LYS A 57 -8.37 -4.03 11.06
CA LYS A 57 -8.80 -5.29 10.43
C LYS A 57 -8.41 -5.36 8.95
N GLY A 58 -7.86 -4.28 8.40
CA GLY A 58 -7.41 -4.18 7.02
C GLY A 58 -8.49 -3.71 6.04
N PHE A 59 -9.65 -3.25 6.51
CA PHE A 59 -10.63 -2.61 5.63
C PHE A 59 -10.18 -1.21 5.28
N LEU A 60 -10.33 -0.85 4.00
CA LEU A 60 -10.08 0.48 3.50
C LEU A 60 -11.37 1.26 3.46
N TYR A 61 -11.37 2.44 4.07
CA TYR A 61 -12.46 3.39 4.00
C TYR A 61 -12.08 4.51 3.03
N VAL A 62 -12.97 4.84 2.09
CA VAL A 62 -12.73 5.84 1.06
C VAL A 62 -13.83 6.89 1.11
N VAL A 63 -13.44 8.16 1.17
CA VAL A 63 -14.36 9.30 1.07
C VAL A 63 -14.59 9.63 -0.40
N ASP A 64 -15.79 9.29 -0.88
CA ASP A 64 -16.24 9.47 -2.25
C ASP A 64 -17.08 10.76 -2.34
N MET A 65 -16.38 11.90 -2.35
CA MET A 65 -16.97 13.23 -2.15
C MET A 65 -18.09 13.53 -3.13
N GLY A 66 -17.87 13.25 -4.42
CA GLY A 66 -18.84 13.56 -5.47
C GLY A 66 -20.10 12.70 -5.41
N ASN A 67 -20.06 11.58 -4.70
CA ASN A 67 -21.23 10.75 -4.40
C ASN A 67 -21.76 10.94 -2.97
N ASN A 68 -21.13 11.82 -2.18
CA ASN A 68 -21.54 12.14 -0.80
C ASN A 68 -21.64 10.89 0.09
N ARG A 69 -20.64 10.02 0.01
CA ARG A 69 -20.61 8.75 0.75
C ARG A 69 -19.20 8.36 1.20
N ILE A 70 -19.13 7.47 2.16
CA ILE A 70 -17.94 6.71 2.53
C ILE A 70 -18.15 5.25 2.13
N LEU A 71 -17.20 4.68 1.41
CA LEU A 71 -17.18 3.26 1.05
C LEU A 71 -16.26 2.50 2.01
N LYS A 72 -16.68 1.30 2.43
CA LYS A 72 -15.83 0.33 3.11
C LYS A 72 -15.48 -0.78 2.13
N ILE A 73 -14.19 -1.03 1.99
CA ILE A 73 -13.62 -1.90 0.96
C ILE A 73 -12.77 -2.97 1.65
N ASP A 74 -12.93 -4.22 1.24
CA ASP A 74 -12.13 -5.33 1.75
C ASP A 74 -10.72 -5.37 1.12
N LYS A 75 -9.90 -6.33 1.58
CA LYS A 75 -8.54 -6.53 1.06
C LYS A 75 -8.46 -6.95 -0.41
N ASN A 76 -9.56 -7.39 -1.00
CA ASN A 76 -9.64 -7.82 -2.40
C ASN A 76 -10.07 -6.68 -3.34
N GLY A 77 -10.43 -5.53 -2.77
CA GLY A 77 -10.94 -4.36 -3.48
C GLY A 77 -12.45 -4.39 -3.69
N GLU A 78 -13.19 -5.25 -2.98
CA GLU A 78 -14.65 -5.29 -3.06
C GLU A 78 -15.28 -4.33 -2.05
N VAL A 79 -16.26 -3.55 -2.51
CA VAL A 79 -17.09 -2.72 -1.64
C VAL A 79 -17.99 -3.65 -0.81
N VAL A 80 -17.80 -3.65 0.51
CA VAL A 80 -18.58 -4.49 1.45
C VAL A 80 -19.62 -3.70 2.20
N ASP A 81 -19.48 -2.37 2.27
CA ASP A 81 -20.44 -1.49 2.91
C ASP A 81 -20.31 -0.07 2.35
N ALA A 82 -21.38 0.72 2.48
CA ALA A 82 -21.42 2.12 2.12
C ALA A 82 -22.34 2.88 3.07
N ILE A 83 -21.90 4.05 3.51
CA ILE A 83 -22.71 4.97 4.32
C ILE A 83 -22.70 6.32 3.62
N GLY A 84 -23.88 6.92 3.46
CA GLY A 84 -23.98 8.27 2.91
C GLY A 84 -24.88 8.40 1.71
N THR A 85 -25.57 9.53 1.69
CA THR A 85 -26.19 10.16 0.52
C THR A 85 -26.04 11.67 0.68
N LEU A 86 -26.30 12.44 -0.38
CA LEU A 86 -26.36 13.90 -0.28
C LEU A 86 -27.39 14.33 0.77
N GLY A 87 -26.99 15.20 1.71
CA GLY A 87 -27.89 15.85 2.66
C GLY A 87 -27.21 16.24 3.98
N GLU A 88 -28.04 16.68 4.93
CA GLU A 88 -27.60 17.19 6.25
C GLU A 88 -28.16 16.36 7.43
N GLY A 89 -28.96 15.34 7.14
CA GLY A 89 -29.51 14.44 8.16
C GLY A 89 -28.50 13.42 8.69
N PRO A 90 -28.85 12.67 9.75
CA PRO A 90 -27.99 11.60 10.27
C PRO A 90 -27.59 10.59 9.20
N GLY A 91 -26.29 10.37 9.05
CA GLY A 91 -25.74 9.46 8.04
C GLY A 91 -25.75 10.00 6.61
N GLN A 92 -26.16 11.26 6.39
CA GLN A 92 -26.01 11.97 5.12
C GLN A 92 -24.76 12.85 5.14
N PHE A 93 -24.22 13.14 3.97
CA PHE A 93 -23.05 13.99 3.81
C PHE A 93 -23.31 15.06 2.76
N ASN A 94 -22.63 16.19 2.91
CA ASN A 94 -22.56 17.21 1.89
C ASN A 94 -21.09 17.50 1.63
N MET A 95 -20.57 16.97 0.53
CA MET A 95 -19.16 17.04 0.13
C MET A 95 -18.20 16.66 1.28
N PRO A 96 -18.17 15.39 1.72
CA PRO A 96 -17.24 14.96 2.76
C PRO A 96 -15.79 15.01 2.25
N PHE A 97 -14.85 15.43 3.09
CA PHE A 97 -13.44 15.65 2.70
C PHE A 97 -12.42 14.74 3.40
N PHE A 98 -12.60 14.49 4.70
CA PHE A 98 -11.63 13.75 5.51
C PHE A 98 -12.33 12.64 6.28
N ILE A 99 -11.55 11.62 6.64
CA ILE A 99 -11.98 10.52 7.51
C ILE A 99 -10.86 10.21 8.50
N CYS A 100 -11.26 9.80 9.70
CA CYS A 100 -10.40 9.15 10.68
C CYS A 100 -11.06 7.84 11.13
N VAL A 101 -10.36 6.71 11.09
CA VAL A 101 -10.80 5.40 11.61
C VAL A 101 -9.85 4.90 12.69
N ARG A 102 -10.37 4.10 13.62
CA ARG A 102 -9.63 3.58 14.78
C ARG A 102 -9.18 2.14 14.57
#